data_AF-A0A6C2U7B0-F1
#
_entry.id   AF-A0A6C2U7B0-F1
#
_cell.length_a   1.000
_cell.length_b   1.000
_cell.length_c   1.000
_cell.angle_alpha   90.00
_cell.angle_beta   90.00
_cell.angle_gamma   90.00
#
_symmetry.space_group_name_H-M   'P 1'
#
loop_
_entity.id
_entity.type
_entity.pdbx_description
1 polymer ?
#
loop_
_entity_poly.entity_id
_entity_poly.type
_entity_poly.pdbx_seq_one_letter_code
_entity_poly.pdbx_strand_id
1 'polypeptide(L)'
;MQSDGSAPIPLVIYGVPFHNVTFEEAIDWIVERVRSGRPANIATANLDFVTRAWSDPELQRILIDADLVLADGFPIVKLAPFFGPALKDRVTGSDLTPMLAERAAREGMSIYGLGSAQGVAEKAMDILKKRHPDLKVAGTFSPPFAPLLEMDHRKILQKLERAGPDILFVALGAPKQDKFISMHVRGWNVPVAMGVGASLDFITGEQRRAPLWMRKHHLEWFWRICCNPRRLLVRYLENVRFLLSASRQMYLIHRMADKPRPFEALEERGFLELEDKGIAVERFQGFESESAARGLVEHIAHTAKGMNLLLDLHAVPWLDSLELGALLEINKLCRSWGKRLILYAPRPKVLRLLETCRLTDYFNTATRLDEVEAIARNLTEHLDGGTIYEEGSLKLELPMELTSATLPSYEKEAEFIRRELKEQGILKTVEVDAAQLDFIDSSGLGFLIALKKTTQDEGVSMSIANLPTKPRRTFEIARVDKVLLHA
;
A
#
# COMPACT_ATOMS: atom_id res chain seq x y z
N MET A 1 21.93 13.13 15.56
CA MET A 1 20.51 13.45 15.41
C MET A 1 19.75 12.17 15.70
N GLN A 2 18.98 12.13 16.78
CA GLN A 2 18.03 11.03 16.99
C GLN A 2 17.00 11.12 15.86
N SER A 3 16.95 10.11 14.99
CA SER A 3 15.88 10.00 14.01
C SER A 3 14.59 9.74 14.79
N ASP A 4 13.52 10.46 14.46
CA ASP A 4 12.16 10.27 15.00
C ASP A 4 11.56 8.86 14.68
N GLY A 5 12.37 7.92 14.18
CA GLY A 5 11.89 6.62 13.71
C GLY A 5 11.00 6.70 12.46
N SER A 6 10.78 7.89 11.91
CA SER A 6 10.14 8.11 10.62
C SER A 6 11.08 7.72 9.48
N ALA A 7 10.52 6.99 8.50
CA ALA A 7 11.23 6.66 7.27
C ALA A 7 11.50 7.96 6.48
N PRO A 8 12.55 8.03 5.65
CA PRO A 8 12.78 9.21 4.81
C PRO A 8 11.67 9.40 3.80
N ILE A 9 11.46 10.63 3.34
CA ILE A 9 10.47 10.90 2.29
C ILE A 9 10.83 10.05 1.06
N PRO A 10 9.90 9.22 0.55
CA PRO A 10 10.20 8.34 -0.56
C PRO A 10 10.32 9.11 -1.88
N LEU A 11 11.00 8.52 -2.86
CA LEU A 11 11.01 8.99 -4.23
C LEU A 11 9.99 8.20 -5.04
N VAL A 12 9.04 8.89 -5.70
CA VAL A 12 8.01 8.25 -6.50
C VAL A 12 8.50 8.01 -7.92
N ILE A 13 8.56 6.74 -8.32
CA ILE A 13 8.97 6.31 -9.66
C ILE A 13 7.80 5.58 -10.30
N TYR A 14 7.24 6.18 -11.36
CA TYR A 14 6.03 5.69 -12.05
C TYR A 14 4.85 5.37 -11.11
N GLY A 15 4.67 6.15 -10.04
CA GLY A 15 3.55 5.98 -9.10
C GLY A 15 3.80 5.03 -7.94
N VAL A 16 5.00 4.45 -7.82
CA VAL A 16 5.42 3.62 -6.67
C VAL A 16 6.46 4.39 -5.86
N PRO A 17 6.27 4.56 -4.54
CA PRO A 17 7.28 5.19 -3.68
C PRO A 17 8.44 4.24 -3.40
N PHE A 18 9.67 4.76 -3.41
CA PHE A 18 10.89 4.06 -3.01
C PHE A 18 11.65 4.89 -1.99
N HIS A 19 11.88 4.35 -0.81
CA HIS A 19 12.58 5.05 0.26
C HIS A 19 14.08 5.10 -0.06
N ASN A 20 14.65 6.30 0.03
CA ASN A 20 16.02 6.56 -0.39
C ASN A 20 17.05 6.22 0.70
N VAL A 21 17.25 4.91 0.92
CA VAL A 21 18.08 4.37 2.01
C VAL A 21 19.18 3.44 1.52
N THR A 22 20.26 3.33 2.29
CA THR A 22 21.26 2.25 2.17
C THR A 22 20.79 0.99 2.91
N PHE A 23 21.53 -0.12 2.78
CA PHE A 23 21.27 -1.32 3.58
C PHE A 23 21.35 -1.05 5.09
N GLU A 24 22.36 -0.29 5.54
CA GLU A 24 22.57 0.02 6.95
C GLU A 24 21.44 0.90 7.49
N GLU A 25 21.08 1.96 6.76
CA GLU A 25 19.96 2.84 7.12
C GLU A 25 18.63 2.07 7.18
N ALA A 26 18.39 1.15 6.24
CA ALA A 26 17.20 0.30 6.26
C ALA A 26 17.18 -0.65 7.47
N ILE A 27 18.30 -1.30 7.79
CA ILE A 27 18.41 -2.20 8.93
C ILE A 27 18.20 -1.44 10.25
N ASP A 28 18.83 -0.28 10.41
CA ASP A 28 18.68 0.52 11.62
C ASP A 28 17.25 1.03 11.79
N TRP A 29 16.59 1.44 10.70
CA TRP A 29 15.17 1.78 10.72
C TRP A 29 14.30 0.59 11.16
N ILE A 30 14.56 -0.61 10.63
CA ILE A 30 13.84 -1.83 11.01
C ILE A 30 14.01 -2.15 12.49
N VAL A 31 15.24 -2.09 12.99
CA VAL A 31 15.56 -2.35 14.41
C VAL A 31 14.85 -1.36 15.31
N GLU A 32 14.87 -0.07 14.97
CA GLU A 32 14.17 0.95 15.74
C GLU A 32 12.65 0.73 15.72
N ARG A 33 12.12 0.31 14.56
CA ARG A 33 10.69 0.01 14.43
C ARG A 33 10.28 -1.18 15.29
N VAL A 34 11.08 -2.25 15.32
CA VAL A 34 10.89 -3.39 16.23
C VAL A 34 10.87 -2.91 17.69
N ARG A 35 11.87 -2.12 18.11
CA ARG A 35 11.97 -1.61 19.49
C ARG A 35 10.77 -0.75 19.90
N SER A 36 10.24 0.04 18.96
CA SER A 36 9.06 0.87 19.20
C SER A 36 7.77 0.07 19.36
N GLY A 37 7.76 -1.21 18.97
CA GLY A 37 6.57 -2.07 18.95
C GLY A 37 5.50 -1.65 17.94
N ARG A 38 5.77 -0.63 17.11
CA ARG A 38 4.81 -0.13 16.12
C ARG A 38 4.84 -1.03 14.88
N PRO A 39 3.72 -1.66 14.48
CA PRO A 39 3.69 -2.50 13.32
C PRO A 39 4.20 -1.78 12.06
N ALA A 40 4.95 -2.48 11.22
CA ALA A 40 5.43 -1.98 9.94
C ALA A 40 5.41 -3.03 8.83
N ASN A 41 4.99 -2.58 7.65
CA ASN A 41 5.02 -3.34 6.41
C ASN A 41 6.21 -2.89 5.56
N ILE A 42 7.05 -3.85 5.15
CA ILE A 42 8.22 -3.62 4.33
C ILE A 42 8.10 -4.38 3.01
N ALA A 43 8.15 -3.63 1.90
CA ALA A 43 8.14 -4.17 0.55
C ALA A 43 9.52 -4.02 -0.11
N THR A 44 10.00 -5.08 -0.76
CA THR A 44 11.23 -5.03 -1.58
C THR A 44 10.83 -4.99 -3.05
N ALA A 45 10.50 -3.79 -3.54
CA ALA A 45 9.90 -3.59 -4.84
C ALA A 45 10.96 -3.48 -5.95
N ASN A 46 10.65 -4.07 -7.10
CA ASN A 46 11.46 -3.96 -8.32
C ASN A 46 10.55 -3.58 -9.51
N LEU A 47 11.09 -3.55 -10.73
CA LEU A 47 10.32 -3.14 -11.92
C LEU A 47 9.04 -3.95 -12.15
N ASP A 48 9.02 -5.23 -11.79
CA ASP A 48 7.82 -6.08 -11.90
C ASP A 48 6.72 -5.62 -10.94
N PHE A 49 7.07 -5.11 -9.75
CA PHE A 49 6.09 -4.49 -8.84
C PHE A 49 5.48 -3.23 -9.46
N VAL A 50 6.30 -2.36 -10.06
CA VAL A 50 5.83 -1.14 -10.72
C VAL A 50 4.88 -1.47 -11.87
N THR A 51 5.27 -2.41 -12.75
CA THR A 51 4.44 -2.88 -13.86
C THR A 51 3.10 -3.43 -13.37
N ARG A 52 3.10 -4.24 -12.31
CA ARG A 52 1.88 -4.84 -11.76
C ARG A 52 0.99 -3.82 -11.06
N ALA A 53 1.58 -2.88 -10.31
CA ALA A 53 0.84 -1.83 -9.59
C ALA A 53 0.00 -0.96 -10.56
N TRP A 54 0.45 -0.76 -11.80
CA TRP A 54 -0.36 -0.06 -12.81
C TRP A 54 -1.64 -0.81 -13.22
N SER A 55 -1.60 -2.15 -13.15
CA SER A 55 -2.76 -3.00 -13.44
C SER A 55 -3.58 -3.36 -12.21
N ASP A 56 -2.98 -3.34 -11.02
CA ASP A 56 -3.53 -3.81 -9.74
C ASP A 56 -3.59 -2.65 -8.73
N PRO A 57 -4.74 -1.95 -8.61
CA PRO A 57 -4.92 -0.81 -7.71
C PRO A 57 -4.68 -1.15 -6.23
N GLU A 58 -5.00 -2.39 -5.82
CA GLU A 58 -4.76 -2.85 -4.46
C GLU A 58 -3.26 -2.94 -4.18
N LEU A 59 -2.47 -3.55 -5.08
CA LEU A 59 -1.02 -3.58 -4.95
C LEU A 59 -0.42 -2.18 -4.93
N GLN A 60 -0.90 -1.27 -5.78
CA GLN A 60 -0.46 0.12 -5.77
C GLN A 60 -0.72 0.78 -4.42
N ARG A 61 -1.92 0.59 -3.85
CA ARG A 61 -2.29 1.13 -2.54
C ARG A 61 -1.39 0.57 -1.45
N ILE A 62 -1.13 -0.74 -1.47
CA ILE A 62 -0.24 -1.41 -0.52
C ILE A 62 1.17 -0.84 -0.56
N LEU A 63 1.72 -0.61 -1.76
CA LEU A 63 3.05 -0.03 -1.91
C LEU A 63 3.07 1.43 -1.48
N ILE A 64 2.01 2.18 -1.76
CA ILE A 64 1.87 3.56 -1.29
C ILE A 64 1.85 3.56 0.23
N ASP A 65 0.99 2.78 0.87
CA ASP A 65 0.77 2.76 2.33
C ASP A 65 1.82 1.98 3.13
N ALA A 66 2.77 1.31 2.46
CA ALA A 66 3.87 0.62 3.14
C ALA A 66 4.76 1.60 3.92
N ASP A 67 5.24 1.15 5.09
CA ASP A 67 6.10 1.96 5.97
C ASP A 67 7.54 2.06 5.43
N LEU A 68 7.98 1.06 4.64
CA LEU A 68 9.26 1.09 3.96
C LEU A 68 9.17 0.32 2.62
N VAL A 69 9.60 0.95 1.55
CA VAL A 69 9.67 0.35 0.20
C VAL A 69 11.10 0.46 -0.31
N LEU A 70 11.76 -0.69 -0.44
CA LEU A 70 13.15 -0.81 -0.78
C LEU A 70 13.35 -1.09 -2.27
N ALA A 71 14.37 -0.49 -2.86
CA ALA A 71 14.69 -0.64 -4.29
C ALA A 71 15.46 -1.95 -4.57
N ASP A 72 14.72 -3.01 -4.92
CA ASP A 72 15.24 -4.37 -5.14
C ASP A 72 15.77 -4.61 -6.57
N GLY A 73 15.82 -3.58 -7.43
CA GLY A 73 16.17 -3.74 -8.85
C GLY A 73 17.01 -2.60 -9.44
N PHE A 74 18.02 -2.97 -10.23
CA PHE A 74 18.83 -2.00 -10.99
C PHE A 74 18.03 -1.07 -11.89
N PRO A 75 16.97 -1.53 -12.61
CA PRO A 75 16.19 -0.62 -13.43
C PRO A 75 15.63 0.56 -12.64
N ILE A 76 15.14 0.34 -11.42
CA ILE A 76 14.57 1.40 -10.57
C ILE A 76 15.65 2.41 -10.19
N VAL A 77 16.80 1.94 -9.70
CA VAL A 77 17.92 2.82 -9.31
C VAL A 77 18.45 3.64 -10.49
N LYS A 78 18.50 3.05 -11.70
CA LYS A 78 18.91 3.76 -12.92
C LYS A 78 17.86 4.74 -13.43
N LEU A 79 16.57 4.50 -13.15
CA LEU A 79 15.47 5.36 -13.57
C LEU A 79 15.27 6.55 -12.62
N ALA A 80 15.58 6.42 -11.33
CA ALA A 80 15.35 7.47 -10.34
C ALA A 80 15.83 8.88 -10.75
N PRO A 81 17.07 9.07 -11.28
CA PRO A 81 17.57 10.39 -11.66
C PRO A 81 16.79 11.08 -12.78
N PHE A 82 15.97 10.34 -13.54
CA PHE A 82 15.10 10.92 -14.58
C PHE A 82 13.82 11.54 -14.02
N PHE A 83 13.49 11.24 -12.76
CA PHE A 83 12.30 11.77 -12.08
C PHE A 83 12.63 12.79 -11.01
N GLY A 84 13.89 12.90 -10.57
CA GLY A 84 14.31 13.76 -9.48
C GLY A 84 15.65 13.28 -8.90
N PRO A 85 15.82 13.28 -7.55
CA PRO A 85 17.04 12.80 -6.92
C PRO A 85 17.38 11.33 -7.25
N ALA A 86 18.68 11.00 -7.21
CA ALA A 86 19.14 9.63 -7.34
C ALA A 86 18.87 8.82 -6.06
N LEU A 87 18.57 7.52 -6.22
CA LEU A 87 18.58 6.58 -5.11
C LEU A 87 20.02 6.30 -4.66
N LYS A 88 20.26 6.30 -3.35
CA LYS A 88 21.57 6.05 -2.70
C LYS A 88 22.10 4.66 -3.02
N ASP A 89 21.24 3.65 -2.94
CA ASP A 89 21.64 2.26 -3.10
C ASP A 89 20.52 1.37 -3.69
N ARG A 90 20.91 0.19 -4.16
CA ARG A 90 20.01 -0.91 -4.54
C ARG A 90 19.90 -1.90 -3.37
N VAL A 91 18.95 -1.66 -2.49
CA VAL A 91 18.68 -2.50 -1.32
C VAL A 91 17.82 -3.71 -1.73
N THR A 92 18.48 -4.83 -2.02
CA THR A 92 17.79 -6.07 -2.44
C THR A 92 17.27 -6.86 -1.25
N GLY A 93 16.07 -7.43 -1.37
CA GLY A 93 15.49 -8.26 -0.29
C GLY A 93 16.34 -9.51 -0.01
N SER A 94 16.94 -10.07 -1.06
CA SER A 94 17.78 -11.26 -0.97
C SER A 94 19.12 -11.05 -0.27
N ASP A 95 19.66 -9.82 -0.29
CA ASP A 95 20.86 -9.46 0.44
C ASP A 95 20.50 -8.94 1.85
N LEU A 96 19.39 -8.19 1.98
CA LEU A 96 18.92 -7.66 3.26
C LEU A 96 18.49 -8.75 4.25
N THR A 97 17.82 -9.81 3.78
CA THR A 97 17.31 -10.90 4.64
C THR A 97 18.40 -11.51 5.54
N PRO A 98 19.56 -11.99 5.02
CA PRO A 98 20.62 -12.51 5.87
C PRO A 98 21.31 -11.42 6.73
N MET A 99 21.46 -10.19 6.22
CA MET A 99 22.06 -9.09 7.01
C MET A 99 21.18 -8.70 8.20
N LEU A 100 19.86 -8.70 8.02
CA LEU A 100 18.92 -8.43 9.08
C LEU A 100 18.89 -9.57 10.11
N ALA A 101 19.06 -10.83 9.68
CA ALA A 101 19.22 -11.95 10.60
C ALA A 101 20.49 -11.83 11.46
N GLU A 102 21.60 -11.40 10.87
CA GLU A 102 22.82 -11.08 11.62
C GLU A 102 22.58 -9.97 12.65
N ARG A 103 21.92 -8.88 12.25
CA ARG A 103 21.58 -7.76 13.14
C ARG A 103 20.65 -8.21 14.27
N ALA A 104 19.62 -9.00 13.95
CA ALA A 104 18.66 -9.51 14.91
C ALA A 104 19.32 -10.39 15.98
N ALA A 105 20.30 -11.23 15.60
CA ALA A 105 21.08 -12.02 16.54
C ALA A 105 21.83 -11.15 17.55
N ARG A 106 22.46 -10.06 17.08
CA ARG A 106 23.19 -9.11 17.94
C ARG A 106 22.27 -8.33 18.88
N GLU A 107 21.06 -8.02 18.41
CA GLU A 107 20.05 -7.26 19.17
C GLU A 107 19.14 -8.15 20.02
N GLY A 108 19.33 -9.48 19.96
CA GLY A 108 18.48 -10.44 20.68
C GLY A 108 17.03 -10.49 20.20
N MET A 109 16.77 -10.05 18.97
CA MET A 109 15.46 -10.06 18.30
C MET A 109 15.18 -11.44 17.68
N SER A 110 13.90 -11.80 17.64
CA SER A 110 13.43 -13.07 17.14
C SER A 110 12.87 -12.99 15.71
N ILE A 111 13.14 -14.01 14.91
CA ILE A 111 12.69 -14.10 13.51
C ILE A 111 11.74 -15.27 13.31
N TYR A 112 10.68 -15.04 12.53
CA TYR A 112 9.76 -16.07 12.05
C TYR A 112 9.77 -16.17 10.53
N GLY A 113 9.84 -17.40 10.00
CA GLY A 113 9.76 -17.67 8.56
C GLY A 113 8.38 -18.17 8.14
N LEU A 114 7.63 -17.40 7.36
CA LEU A 114 6.32 -17.76 6.82
C LEU A 114 6.38 -17.96 5.30
N GLY A 115 5.92 -19.11 4.80
CA GLY A 115 5.81 -19.40 3.36
C GLY A 115 6.92 -20.30 2.81
N SER A 116 7.23 -20.12 1.52
CA SER A 116 8.03 -21.03 0.70
C SER A 116 7.48 -22.47 0.66
N ALA A 117 8.18 -23.37 -0.05
CA ALA A 117 7.82 -24.79 -0.07
C ALA A 117 8.03 -25.43 1.30
N GLN A 118 7.32 -26.53 1.56
CA GLN A 118 7.39 -27.21 2.85
C GLN A 118 8.84 -27.60 3.21
N GLY A 119 9.27 -27.20 4.41
CA GLY A 119 10.62 -27.42 4.93
C GLY A 119 11.67 -26.40 4.46
N VAL A 120 11.38 -25.52 3.49
CA VAL A 120 12.35 -24.51 3.03
C VAL A 120 12.54 -23.41 4.08
N ALA A 121 11.46 -22.91 4.68
CA ALA A 121 11.56 -21.90 5.73
C ALA A 121 12.35 -22.41 6.95
N GLU A 122 12.09 -23.65 7.36
CA GLU A 122 12.81 -24.34 8.46
C GLU A 122 14.31 -24.46 8.16
N LYS A 123 14.66 -25.04 7.01
CA LYS A 123 16.06 -25.12 6.55
C LYS A 123 16.74 -23.75 6.48
N ALA A 124 16.03 -22.72 6.01
CA ALA A 124 16.58 -21.37 5.91
C ALA A 124 16.90 -20.80 7.29
N MET A 125 15.98 -20.92 8.26
CA MET A 125 16.20 -20.48 9.63
C MET A 125 17.33 -21.27 10.31
N ASP A 126 17.44 -22.57 10.07
CA ASP A 126 18.55 -23.39 10.58
C ASP A 126 19.91 -22.94 10.03
N ILE A 127 19.99 -22.63 8.73
CA ILE A 127 21.21 -22.11 8.11
C ILE A 127 21.58 -20.75 8.73
N LEU A 128 20.61 -19.86 8.94
CA LEU A 128 20.85 -18.56 9.57
C LEU A 128 21.32 -18.72 11.02
N LYS A 129 20.70 -19.63 11.80
CA LYS A 129 21.09 -19.93 13.18
C LYS A 129 22.47 -20.58 13.28
N LYS A 130 22.85 -21.42 12.30
CA LYS A 130 24.22 -21.96 12.22
C LYS A 130 25.27 -20.87 11.94
N ARG A 131 24.91 -19.85 11.16
CA ARG A 131 25.79 -18.70 10.87
C ARG A 131 25.84 -17.71 12.04
N HIS A 132 24.75 -17.56 12.77
CA HIS A 132 24.60 -16.66 13.91
C HIS A 132 24.00 -17.43 15.09
N PRO A 133 24.82 -18.06 15.95
CA PRO A 133 24.35 -18.92 17.03
C PRO A 133 23.37 -18.26 18.02
N ASP A 134 23.51 -16.95 18.21
CA ASP A 134 22.65 -16.15 19.11
C ASP A 134 21.29 -15.78 18.48
N LEU A 135 21.06 -16.11 17.20
CA LEU A 135 19.80 -15.83 16.53
C LEU A 135 18.65 -16.60 17.17
N LYS A 136 17.65 -15.85 17.63
CA LYS A 136 16.38 -16.42 18.11
C LYS A 136 15.46 -16.70 16.93
N VAL A 137 15.13 -17.96 16.72
CA VAL A 137 14.12 -18.37 15.74
C VAL A 137 12.81 -18.62 16.49
N ALA A 138 11.83 -17.74 16.32
CA ALA A 138 10.52 -17.85 16.96
C ALA A 138 9.68 -18.99 16.37
N GLY A 139 9.94 -19.35 15.11
CA GLY A 139 9.33 -20.49 14.46
C GLY A 139 9.26 -20.35 12.94
N THR A 140 8.65 -21.34 12.30
CA THR A 140 8.40 -21.34 10.87
C THR A 140 7.07 -21.99 10.53
N PHE A 141 6.44 -21.55 9.45
CA PHE A 141 5.26 -22.19 8.91
C PHE A 141 5.15 -22.01 7.40
N SER A 142 4.91 -23.10 6.67
CA SER A 142 4.67 -23.08 5.23
C SER A 142 3.21 -23.51 4.97
N PRO A 143 2.27 -22.57 4.79
CA PRO A 143 0.88 -22.93 4.46
C PRO A 143 0.83 -23.62 3.09
N PRO A 144 -0.15 -24.51 2.85
CA PRO A 144 -0.39 -25.10 1.54
C PRO A 144 -0.54 -24.04 0.44
N PHE A 145 -0.20 -24.41 -0.78
CA PHE A 145 -0.40 -23.52 -1.93
C PHE A 145 -1.91 -23.36 -2.20
N ALA A 146 -2.42 -22.17 -1.93
CA ALA A 146 -3.80 -21.77 -2.21
C ALA A 146 -3.83 -20.30 -2.68
N PRO A 147 -4.87 -19.85 -3.42
CA PRO A 147 -5.17 -18.44 -3.60
C PRO A 147 -5.23 -17.70 -2.25
N LEU A 148 -4.94 -16.38 -2.24
CA LEU A 148 -4.86 -15.61 -0.99
C LEU A 148 -6.12 -15.74 -0.14
N LEU A 149 -7.30 -15.53 -0.73
CA LEU A 149 -8.58 -15.58 -0.01
C LEU A 149 -8.98 -16.98 0.49
N GLU A 150 -8.37 -18.03 -0.05
CA GLU A 150 -8.66 -19.43 0.31
C GLU A 150 -7.69 -19.96 1.38
N MET A 151 -6.68 -19.17 1.75
CA MET A 151 -5.73 -19.57 2.79
C MET A 151 -6.40 -19.57 4.17
N ASP A 152 -5.97 -20.50 5.02
CA ASP A 152 -6.37 -20.53 6.43
C ASP A 152 -5.62 -19.44 7.22
N HIS A 153 -6.08 -18.20 7.08
CA HIS A 153 -5.50 -17.02 7.74
C HIS A 153 -5.54 -17.17 9.26
N ARG A 154 -6.64 -17.69 9.81
CA ARG A 154 -6.81 -17.89 11.25
C ARG A 154 -5.71 -18.78 11.83
N LYS A 155 -5.39 -19.89 11.18
CA LYS A 155 -4.30 -20.78 11.62
C LYS A 155 -2.93 -20.12 11.55
N ILE A 156 -2.69 -19.29 10.53
CA ILE A 156 -1.44 -18.53 10.41
C ILE A 156 -1.34 -17.54 11.57
N LEU A 157 -2.38 -16.73 11.79
CA LEU A 157 -2.41 -15.73 12.87
C LEU A 157 -2.24 -16.37 14.25
N GLN A 158 -2.93 -17.48 14.55
CA GLN A 158 -2.77 -18.22 15.81
C GLN A 158 -1.34 -18.72 16.04
N LYS A 159 -0.65 -19.13 14.97
CA LYS A 159 0.76 -19.56 15.07
C LYS A 159 1.68 -18.38 15.34
N LEU A 160 1.44 -17.23 14.69
CA LEU A 160 2.21 -16.01 14.90
C LEU A 160 2.01 -15.46 16.31
N GLU A 161 0.76 -15.41 16.79
CA GLU A 161 0.42 -14.96 18.14
C GLU A 161 1.09 -15.82 19.22
N ARG A 162 1.07 -17.15 19.07
CA ARG A 162 1.77 -18.06 19.99
C ARG A 162 3.28 -17.93 19.95
N ALA A 163 3.85 -17.60 18.79
CA ALA A 163 5.29 -17.48 18.62
C ALA A 163 5.84 -16.12 19.06
N GLY A 164 5.03 -15.07 18.99
CA GLY A 164 5.40 -13.69 19.35
C GLY A 164 6.69 -13.18 18.69
N PRO A 165 6.86 -13.26 17.35
CA PRO A 165 8.11 -12.85 16.73
C PRO A 165 8.25 -11.33 16.62
N ASP A 166 9.49 -10.86 16.69
CA ASP A 166 9.82 -9.45 16.45
C ASP A 166 9.83 -9.09 14.96
N ILE A 167 10.33 -10.03 14.13
CA ILE A 167 10.45 -9.88 12.68
C ILE A 167 9.83 -11.08 11.98
N LEU A 168 8.93 -10.82 11.03
CA LEU A 168 8.30 -11.82 10.18
C LEU A 168 8.78 -11.72 8.74
N PHE A 169 9.43 -12.78 8.25
CA PHE A 169 9.75 -12.94 6.84
C PHE A 169 8.64 -13.67 6.12
N VAL A 170 8.02 -13.03 5.12
CA VAL A 170 6.92 -13.59 4.34
C VAL A 170 7.38 -13.93 2.92
N ALA A 171 7.45 -15.22 2.62
CA ALA A 171 7.89 -15.81 1.36
C ALA A 171 6.71 -16.47 0.62
N LEU A 172 5.58 -15.76 0.46
CA LEU A 172 4.41 -16.24 -0.28
C LEU A 172 4.45 -15.89 -1.78
N GLY A 173 5.45 -15.10 -2.19
CA GLY A 173 5.62 -14.58 -3.55
C GLY A 173 4.84 -13.30 -3.80
N ALA A 174 5.38 -12.42 -4.63
CA ALA A 174 4.74 -11.15 -4.98
C ALA A 174 3.64 -11.32 -6.06
N PRO A 175 2.49 -10.63 -5.96
CA PRO A 175 2.10 -9.67 -4.92
C PRO A 175 1.39 -10.28 -3.70
N LYS A 176 1.23 -11.61 -3.67
CA LYS A 176 0.46 -12.32 -2.64
C LYS A 176 0.98 -12.06 -1.23
N GLN A 177 2.30 -12.03 -1.04
CA GLN A 177 2.92 -11.72 0.25
C GLN A 177 2.60 -10.29 0.72
N ASP A 178 2.59 -9.32 -0.20
CA ASP A 178 2.41 -7.90 0.11
C ASP A 178 0.94 -7.64 0.49
N LYS A 179 0.01 -8.26 -0.26
CA LYS A 179 -1.41 -8.30 0.09
C LYS A 179 -1.65 -8.97 1.44
N PHE A 180 -1.03 -10.13 1.68
CA PHE A 180 -1.14 -10.84 2.96
C PHE A 180 -0.63 -9.98 4.14
N ILE A 181 0.51 -9.32 3.99
CA ILE A 181 1.04 -8.44 5.05
C ILE A 181 0.07 -7.27 5.25
N SER A 182 -0.34 -6.57 4.20
CA SER A 182 -1.24 -5.43 4.32
C SER A 182 -2.57 -5.76 4.99
N MET A 183 -3.11 -6.96 4.73
CA MET A 183 -4.36 -7.45 5.34
C MET A 183 -4.27 -7.72 6.85
N HIS A 184 -3.08 -7.80 7.44
CA HIS A 184 -2.96 -8.22 8.85
C HIS A 184 -2.01 -7.34 9.66
N VAL A 185 -1.15 -6.56 9.02
CA VAL A 185 -0.07 -5.82 9.69
C VAL A 185 -0.56 -4.87 10.77
N ARG A 186 -1.73 -4.25 10.57
CA ARG A 186 -2.31 -3.31 11.53
C ARG A 186 -3.14 -3.98 12.64
N GLY A 187 -3.44 -5.27 12.50
CA GLY A 187 -4.26 -6.03 13.46
C GLY A 187 -3.52 -7.12 14.24
N TRP A 188 -2.29 -7.48 13.83
CA TRP A 188 -1.48 -8.47 14.54
C TRP A 188 -0.46 -7.83 15.49
N ASN A 189 0.15 -8.65 16.34
CA ASN A 189 1.15 -8.22 17.32
C ASN A 189 2.61 -8.33 16.83
N VAL A 190 2.83 -8.53 15.52
CA VAL A 190 4.19 -8.62 14.97
C VAL A 190 4.69 -7.22 14.62
N PRO A 191 5.78 -6.72 15.24
CA PRO A 191 6.29 -5.37 15.00
C PRO A 191 6.72 -5.11 13.56
N VAL A 192 7.40 -6.05 12.90
CA VAL A 192 7.84 -5.86 11.52
C VAL A 192 7.52 -7.08 10.67
N ALA A 193 6.89 -6.86 9.52
CA ALA A 193 6.73 -7.88 8.50
C ALA A 193 7.32 -7.43 7.16
N MET A 194 8.13 -8.30 6.56
CA MET A 194 8.84 -8.03 5.32
C MET A 194 8.53 -9.09 4.28
N GLY A 195 8.09 -8.67 3.10
CA GLY A 195 7.94 -9.53 1.95
C GLY A 195 9.32 -9.92 1.39
N VAL A 196 9.76 -11.16 1.56
CA VAL A 196 11.11 -11.59 1.18
C VAL A 196 11.17 -12.38 -0.13
N GLY A 197 10.02 -12.66 -0.77
CA GLY A 197 9.97 -13.37 -2.04
C GLY A 197 10.69 -14.73 -1.97
N ALA A 198 11.66 -14.94 -2.87
CA ALA A 198 12.46 -16.17 -2.95
C ALA A 198 13.73 -16.15 -2.07
N SER A 199 13.86 -15.20 -1.13
CA SER A 199 15.09 -15.07 -0.34
C SER A 199 15.36 -16.28 0.54
N LEU A 200 14.33 -16.92 1.09
CA LEU A 200 14.48 -18.15 1.86
C LEU A 200 14.99 -19.31 0.98
N ASP A 201 14.45 -19.45 -0.24
CA ASP A 201 14.90 -20.41 -1.24
C ASP A 201 16.35 -20.19 -1.70
N PHE A 202 16.81 -18.94 -1.73
CA PHE A 202 18.21 -18.61 -2.02
C PHE A 202 19.15 -18.98 -0.86
N ILE A 203 18.70 -18.84 0.39
CA ILE A 203 19.49 -19.21 1.57
C ILE A 203 19.68 -20.72 1.64
N THR A 204 18.65 -21.50 1.33
CA THR A 204 18.73 -22.98 1.30
C THR A 204 19.45 -23.54 0.09
N GLY A 205 19.63 -22.73 -0.96
CA GLY A 205 20.22 -23.15 -2.24
C GLY A 205 19.26 -23.91 -3.15
N GLU A 206 18.00 -24.06 -2.76
CA GLU A 206 16.92 -24.64 -3.59
C GLU A 206 16.73 -23.82 -4.88
N GLN A 207 16.93 -22.49 -4.78
CA GLN A 207 17.10 -21.63 -5.95
C GLN A 207 18.54 -21.13 -6.05
N ARG A 208 19.16 -21.27 -7.23
CA ARG A 208 20.53 -20.79 -7.46
C ARG A 208 20.53 -19.31 -7.87
N ARG A 209 21.19 -18.47 -7.07
CA ARG A 209 21.50 -17.08 -7.45
C ARG A 209 22.49 -17.05 -8.62
N ALA A 210 22.49 -15.94 -9.36
CA ALA A 210 23.48 -15.70 -10.40
C ALA A 210 24.89 -15.62 -9.77
N PRO A 211 25.93 -16.10 -10.47
CA PRO A 211 27.33 -15.92 -10.04
C PRO A 211 27.66 -14.46 -9.73
N LEU A 212 28.60 -14.23 -8.80
CA LEU A 212 28.94 -12.88 -8.33
C LEU A 212 29.35 -11.93 -9.45
N TRP A 213 30.10 -12.41 -10.45
CA TRP A 213 30.48 -11.59 -11.60
C TRP A 213 29.26 -11.11 -12.39
N MET A 214 28.28 -11.98 -12.65
CA MET A 214 27.03 -11.59 -13.32
C MET A 214 26.24 -10.59 -12.50
N ARG A 215 26.16 -10.78 -11.18
CA ARG A 215 25.50 -9.83 -10.26
C ARG A 215 26.16 -8.45 -10.30
N LYS A 216 27.50 -8.42 -10.26
CA LYS A 216 28.31 -7.19 -10.36
C LYS A 216 28.11 -6.47 -11.69
N HIS A 217 27.94 -7.21 -12.79
CA HIS A 217 27.64 -6.67 -14.12
C HIS A 217 26.15 -6.52 -14.43
N HIS A 218 25.26 -6.67 -13.43
CA HIS A 218 23.81 -6.49 -13.58
C HIS A 218 23.13 -7.48 -14.55
N LEU A 219 23.75 -8.64 -14.80
CA LEU A 219 23.28 -9.70 -15.70
C LEU A 219 22.44 -10.79 -15.00
N GLU A 220 22.06 -10.57 -13.73
CA GLU A 220 21.26 -11.52 -12.97
C GLU A 220 19.90 -11.81 -13.62
N TRP A 221 19.33 -10.83 -14.34
CA TRP A 221 18.09 -11.03 -15.09
C TRP A 221 18.24 -12.12 -16.17
N PHE A 222 19.37 -12.12 -16.88
CA PHE A 222 19.67 -13.08 -17.95
C PHE A 222 19.84 -14.49 -17.37
N TRP A 223 20.61 -14.62 -16.29
CA TRP A 223 20.75 -15.88 -15.54
C TRP A 223 19.38 -16.45 -15.16
N ARG A 224 18.50 -15.60 -14.59
CA ARG A 224 17.16 -16.03 -14.18
C ARG A 224 16.33 -16.51 -15.37
N ILE A 225 16.38 -15.82 -16.52
CA ILE A 225 15.70 -16.27 -17.75
C ILE A 225 16.19 -17.67 -18.14
N CYS A 226 17.50 -17.91 -18.15
CA CYS A 226 18.05 -19.23 -18.48
C CYS A 226 17.54 -20.33 -17.52
N CYS A 227 17.36 -20.01 -16.24
CA CYS A 227 16.85 -20.98 -15.26
C CYS A 227 15.33 -21.24 -15.34
N ASN A 228 14.52 -20.24 -15.74
CA ASN A 228 13.07 -20.42 -15.87
C ASN A 228 12.51 -19.55 -17.03
N PRO A 229 12.74 -19.95 -18.29
CA PRO A 229 12.47 -19.11 -19.45
C PRO A 229 10.98 -18.87 -19.66
N ARG A 230 10.15 -19.91 -19.52
CA ARG A 230 8.69 -19.82 -19.75
C ARG A 230 8.03 -18.75 -18.89
N ARG A 231 8.37 -18.70 -17.60
CA ARG A 231 7.78 -17.73 -16.67
C ARG A 231 8.40 -16.35 -16.80
N LEU A 232 9.73 -16.28 -16.95
CA LEU A 232 10.43 -15.00 -16.83
C LEU A 232 10.49 -14.21 -18.13
N LEU A 233 10.47 -14.86 -19.31
CA LEU A 233 10.42 -14.15 -20.59
C LEU A 233 9.16 -13.29 -20.70
N VAL A 234 7.99 -13.84 -20.36
CA VAL A 234 6.72 -13.10 -20.36
C VAL A 234 6.83 -11.87 -19.46
N ARG A 235 7.29 -12.07 -18.22
CA ARG A 235 7.49 -10.99 -17.25
C ARG A 235 8.43 -9.88 -17.76
N TYR A 236 9.57 -10.25 -18.36
CA TYR A 236 10.50 -9.24 -18.87
C TYR A 236 9.96 -8.51 -20.10
N LEU A 237 9.21 -9.19 -20.96
CA LEU A 237 8.55 -8.54 -22.10
C LEU A 237 7.48 -7.54 -21.64
N GLU A 238 6.69 -7.92 -20.64
CA GLU A 238 5.72 -7.02 -20.00
C GLU A 238 6.40 -5.79 -19.39
N ASN A 239 7.51 -5.99 -18.68
CA ASN A 239 8.31 -4.88 -18.12
C ASN A 239 8.88 -3.96 -19.20
N VAL A 240 9.37 -4.49 -20.32
CA VAL A 240 9.87 -3.67 -21.44
C VAL A 240 8.74 -2.89 -22.09
N ARG A 241 7.60 -3.54 -22.37
CA ARG A 241 6.40 -2.88 -22.92
C ARG A 241 5.92 -1.75 -22.01
N PHE A 242 5.90 -2.02 -20.70
CA PHE A 242 5.58 -1.04 -19.68
C PHE A 242 6.54 0.15 -19.73
N LEU A 243 7.86 -0.09 -19.66
CA LEU A 243 8.86 0.97 -19.67
C LEU A 243 8.77 1.84 -20.92
N LEU A 244 8.59 1.24 -22.11
CA LEU A 244 8.44 1.99 -23.35
C LEU A 244 7.18 2.87 -23.33
N SER A 245 6.05 2.31 -22.90
CA SER A 245 4.79 3.05 -22.80
C SER A 245 4.87 4.19 -21.79
N ALA A 246 5.33 3.89 -20.57
CA ALA A 246 5.41 4.86 -19.48
C ALA A 246 6.47 5.95 -19.75
N SER A 247 7.63 5.59 -20.31
CA SER A 247 8.65 6.57 -20.72
C SER A 247 8.15 7.48 -21.84
N ARG A 248 7.43 6.93 -22.82
CA ARG A 248 6.81 7.73 -23.89
C ARG A 248 5.80 8.72 -23.31
N GLN A 249 4.93 8.28 -22.40
CA GLN A 249 3.96 9.18 -21.74
C GLN A 249 4.70 10.28 -20.97
N MET A 250 5.72 9.92 -20.19
CA MET A 250 6.51 10.89 -19.43
C MET A 250 7.18 11.92 -20.34
N TYR A 251 7.79 11.48 -21.44
CA TYR A 251 8.39 12.36 -22.44
C TYR A 251 7.37 13.33 -23.06
N LEU A 252 6.17 12.86 -23.38
CA LEU A 252 5.10 13.70 -23.93
C LEU A 252 4.63 14.76 -22.93
N ILE A 253 4.54 14.43 -21.64
CA ILE A 253 4.16 15.40 -20.59
C ILE A 253 5.21 16.50 -20.45
N HIS A 254 6.50 16.13 -20.44
CA HIS A 254 7.59 17.10 -20.36
C HIS A 254 7.53 18.12 -21.50
N ARG A 255 7.17 17.67 -22.71
CA ARG A 255 7.02 18.51 -23.91
C ARG A 255 5.68 19.24 -24.01
N MET A 256 4.73 18.95 -23.14
CA MET A 256 3.43 19.60 -23.13
C MET A 256 3.60 21.11 -22.83
N ALA A 257 2.78 21.97 -23.41
CA ALA A 257 2.75 23.37 -23.02
C ALA A 257 2.10 23.51 -21.63
N ASP A 258 2.74 24.24 -20.72
CA ASP A 258 2.15 24.54 -19.41
C ASP A 258 1.31 25.81 -19.51
N LYS A 259 0.02 25.64 -19.78
CA LYS A 259 -0.95 26.75 -19.76
C LYS A 259 -1.73 26.69 -18.45
N PRO A 260 -1.69 27.75 -17.61
CA PRO A 260 -2.51 27.80 -16.41
C PRO A 260 -3.99 27.60 -16.76
N ARG A 261 -4.70 26.84 -15.93
CA ARG A 261 -6.17 26.81 -15.98
C ARG A 261 -6.72 28.00 -15.19
N PRO A 262 -7.89 28.55 -15.56
CA PRO A 262 -8.60 29.47 -14.68
C PRO A 262 -8.85 28.79 -13.32
N PHE A 263 -8.57 29.52 -12.24
CA PHE A 263 -8.83 29.10 -10.87
C PHE A 263 -9.26 30.34 -10.06
N GLU A 264 -9.96 30.12 -8.96
CA GLU A 264 -10.31 31.18 -8.02
C GLU A 264 -9.09 31.50 -7.14
N ALA A 265 -8.67 32.76 -7.08
CA ALA A 265 -7.48 33.12 -6.30
C ALA A 265 -7.81 33.07 -4.80
N LEU A 266 -6.96 32.40 -4.02
CA LEU A 266 -7.11 32.36 -2.56
C LEU A 266 -6.51 33.64 -1.95
N GLU A 267 -7.37 34.57 -1.54
CA GLU A 267 -6.98 35.75 -0.75
C GLU A 267 -6.76 35.39 0.72
N GLU A 268 -5.97 36.18 1.46
CA GLU A 268 -5.68 35.93 2.89
C GLU A 268 -6.94 35.83 3.77
N ARG A 269 -8.00 36.58 3.44
CA ARG A 269 -9.29 36.45 4.15
C ARG A 269 -9.94 35.09 3.94
N GLY A 270 -9.79 34.51 2.74
CA GLY A 270 -10.31 33.18 2.43
C GLY A 270 -9.60 32.06 3.20
N PHE A 271 -8.35 32.26 3.65
CA PHE A 271 -7.64 31.27 4.47
C PHE A 271 -8.29 31.14 5.84
N LEU A 272 -8.57 32.28 6.50
CA LEU A 272 -9.21 32.32 7.81
C LEU A 272 -10.62 31.70 7.77
N GLU A 273 -11.40 32.02 6.73
CA GLU A 273 -12.76 31.45 6.57
C GLU A 273 -12.75 29.94 6.35
N LEU A 274 -11.72 29.39 5.71
CA LEU A 274 -11.55 27.94 5.52
C LEU A 274 -11.09 27.26 6.81
N GLU A 275 -10.20 27.90 7.57
CA GLU A 275 -9.77 27.40 8.88
C GLU A 275 -10.94 27.30 9.86
N ASP A 276 -11.82 28.31 9.89
CA ASP A 276 -13.07 28.29 10.68
C ASP A 276 -14.00 27.12 10.29
N LYS A 277 -13.89 26.63 9.04
CA LYS A 277 -14.63 25.46 8.51
C LYS A 277 -13.88 24.13 8.72
N GLY A 278 -12.77 24.13 9.45
CA GLY A 278 -11.97 22.94 9.73
C GLY A 278 -11.08 22.53 8.55
N ILE A 279 -10.69 23.48 7.69
CA ILE A 279 -9.81 23.27 6.53
C ILE A 279 -8.55 24.11 6.70
N ALA A 280 -7.42 23.47 7.00
CA ALA A 280 -6.12 24.12 7.03
C ALA A 280 -5.64 24.40 5.59
N VAL A 281 -5.03 25.56 5.36
CA VAL A 281 -4.54 25.96 4.04
C VAL A 281 -3.03 26.08 4.06
N GLU A 282 -2.36 25.39 3.15
CA GLU A 282 -0.91 25.44 2.98
C GLU A 282 -0.54 25.68 1.52
N ARG A 283 0.55 26.41 1.27
CA ARG A 283 1.06 26.61 -0.10
C ARG A 283 2.18 25.63 -0.38
N PHE A 284 2.08 24.90 -1.48
CA PHE A 284 3.13 23.98 -1.90
C PHE A 284 4.19 24.71 -2.72
N GLN A 285 5.45 24.49 -2.37
CA GLN A 285 6.61 24.96 -3.11
C GLN A 285 7.55 23.79 -3.34
N GLY A 286 8.35 23.87 -4.40
CA GLY A 286 9.34 22.83 -4.70
C GLY A 286 10.43 22.76 -3.64
N PHE A 287 11.09 21.60 -3.53
CA PHE A 287 12.09 21.34 -2.49
C PHE A 287 13.51 21.24 -3.06
N GLU A 288 14.47 21.86 -2.39
CA GLU A 288 15.90 21.71 -2.74
C GLU A 288 16.53 20.44 -2.13
N SER A 289 15.90 19.86 -1.11
CA SER A 289 16.43 18.68 -0.41
C SER A 289 15.32 17.86 0.28
N GLU A 290 15.64 16.61 0.62
CA GLU A 290 14.75 15.74 1.39
C GLU A 290 14.47 16.31 2.80
N SER A 291 15.42 17.01 3.40
CA SER A 291 15.20 17.69 4.69
C SER A 291 14.16 18.81 4.60
N ALA A 292 14.12 19.55 3.49
CA ALA A 292 13.11 20.59 3.28
C ALA A 292 11.71 19.96 3.07
N ALA A 293 11.64 18.89 2.28
CA ALA A 293 10.41 18.13 2.09
C ALA A 293 9.87 17.60 3.43
N ARG A 294 10.75 16.98 4.24
CA ARG A 294 10.39 16.49 5.58
C ARG A 294 9.91 17.60 6.49
N GLY A 295 10.59 18.76 6.49
CA GLY A 295 10.19 19.91 7.29
C GLY A 295 8.77 20.38 7.00
N LEU A 296 8.32 20.35 5.74
CA LEU A 296 6.92 20.65 5.41
C LEU A 296 5.95 19.60 5.97
N VAL A 297 6.27 18.30 5.83
CA VAL A 297 5.42 17.22 6.36
C VAL A 297 5.29 17.34 7.88
N GLU A 298 6.39 17.62 8.60
CA GLU A 298 6.41 17.82 10.05
C GLU A 298 5.62 19.09 10.46
N HIS A 299 5.77 20.19 9.72
CA HIS A 299 5.00 21.41 9.93
C HIS A 299 3.49 21.14 9.80
N ILE A 300 3.07 20.50 8.71
CA ILE A 300 1.67 20.11 8.49
C ILE A 300 1.17 19.18 9.61
N ALA A 301 2.00 18.24 10.06
CA ALA A 301 1.66 17.33 11.16
C ALA A 301 1.34 18.06 12.46
N HIS A 302 1.93 19.24 12.66
CA HIS A 302 1.69 20.08 13.82
C HIS A 302 0.52 21.06 13.61
N THR A 303 0.45 21.73 12.45
CA THR A 303 -0.51 22.84 12.21
C THR A 303 -1.88 22.38 11.75
N ALA A 304 -1.97 21.32 10.95
CA ALA A 304 -3.21 20.88 10.31
C ALA A 304 -3.87 19.67 11.00
N LYS A 305 -3.37 19.28 12.18
CA LYS A 305 -3.80 18.04 12.85
C LYS A 305 -5.30 18.05 13.15
N GLY A 306 -6.02 17.08 12.58
CA GLY A 306 -7.47 16.94 12.77
C GLY A 306 -8.33 17.81 11.84
N MET A 307 -7.71 18.55 10.91
CA MET A 307 -8.39 19.34 9.88
C MET A 307 -8.22 18.71 8.50
N ASN A 308 -9.13 19.00 7.58
CA ASN A 308 -8.87 18.75 6.16
C ASN A 308 -7.75 19.69 5.70
N LEU A 309 -6.96 19.28 4.72
CA LEU A 309 -5.84 20.08 4.23
C LEU A 309 -6.08 20.49 2.78
N LEU A 310 -6.14 21.79 2.54
CA LEU A 310 -6.10 22.39 1.21
C LEU A 310 -4.66 22.79 0.90
N LEU A 311 -4.06 22.13 -0.09
CA LEU A 311 -2.69 22.38 -0.50
C LEU A 311 -2.68 23.09 -1.86
N ASP A 312 -2.25 24.34 -1.90
CA ASP A 312 -2.25 25.18 -3.09
C ASP A 312 -1.05 24.90 -4.00
N LEU A 313 -1.33 24.43 -5.23
CA LEU A 313 -0.35 24.06 -6.26
C LEU A 313 -0.36 25.02 -7.47
N HIS A 314 -1.06 26.17 -7.42
CA HIS A 314 -1.18 27.05 -8.61
C HIS A 314 0.18 27.51 -9.17
N ALA A 315 1.16 27.71 -8.29
CA ALA A 315 2.51 28.15 -8.62
C ALA A 315 3.44 27.01 -9.05
N VAL A 316 2.98 25.76 -9.05
CA VAL A 316 3.79 24.56 -9.24
C VAL A 316 3.67 24.04 -10.67
N PRO A 317 4.68 24.27 -11.55
CA PRO A 317 4.64 23.84 -12.95
C PRO A 317 4.83 22.33 -13.13
N TRP A 318 5.53 21.71 -12.19
CA TRP A 318 5.97 20.32 -12.24
C TRP A 318 6.19 19.80 -10.83
N LEU A 319 6.04 18.48 -10.66
CA LEU A 319 6.43 17.78 -9.44
C LEU A 319 7.49 16.74 -9.80
N ASP A 320 8.61 16.77 -9.11
CA ASP A 320 9.62 15.72 -9.21
C ASP A 320 9.27 14.50 -8.33
N SER A 321 10.13 13.48 -8.31
CA SER A 321 9.89 12.26 -7.53
C SER A 321 9.87 12.47 -6.03
N LEU A 322 10.64 13.44 -5.51
CA LEU A 322 10.69 13.75 -4.08
C LEU A 322 9.43 14.51 -3.67
N GLU A 323 9.01 15.48 -4.47
CA GLU A 323 7.81 16.28 -4.26
C GLU A 323 6.54 15.42 -4.33
N LEU A 324 6.45 14.50 -5.31
CA LEU A 324 5.39 13.50 -5.33
C LEU A 324 5.41 12.61 -4.08
N GLY A 325 6.59 12.25 -3.58
CA GLY A 325 6.76 11.50 -2.35
C GLY A 325 6.22 12.24 -1.13
N ALA A 326 6.56 13.52 -1.00
CA ALA A 326 6.05 14.38 0.06
C ALA A 326 4.53 14.49 0.01
N LEU A 327 3.94 14.64 -1.19
CA LEU A 327 2.48 14.65 -1.35
C LEU A 327 1.82 13.35 -0.89
N LEU A 328 2.43 12.19 -1.17
CA LEU A 328 1.92 10.90 -0.69
C LEU A 328 2.00 10.79 0.83
N GLU A 329 3.11 11.24 1.45
CA GLU A 329 3.25 11.23 2.91
C GLU A 329 2.26 12.19 3.60
N ILE A 330 2.05 13.40 3.04
CA ILE A 330 1.03 14.34 3.53
C ILE A 330 -0.36 13.71 3.41
N ASN A 331 -0.66 13.04 2.30
CA ASN A 331 -1.95 12.38 2.12
C ASN A 331 -2.16 11.23 3.12
N LYS A 332 -1.13 10.41 3.38
CA LYS A 332 -1.18 9.38 4.43
C LYS A 332 -1.42 9.98 5.80
N LEU A 333 -0.75 11.09 6.10
CA LEU A 333 -0.88 11.80 7.36
C LEU A 333 -2.32 12.31 7.55
N CYS A 334 -2.88 13.01 6.56
CA CYS A 334 -4.29 13.43 6.58
C CYS A 334 -5.24 12.23 6.77
N ARG A 335 -5.03 11.13 6.03
CA ARG A 335 -5.83 9.91 6.17
C ARG A 335 -5.75 9.30 7.57
N SER A 336 -4.57 9.33 8.21
CA SER A 336 -4.40 8.83 9.58
C SER A 336 -5.22 9.61 10.61
N TRP A 337 -5.64 10.83 10.29
CA TRP A 337 -6.52 11.65 11.10
C TRP A 337 -8.00 11.52 10.71
N GLY A 338 -8.33 10.68 9.74
CA GLY A 338 -9.67 10.63 9.13
C GLY A 338 -10.00 11.88 8.31
N LYS A 339 -8.98 12.57 7.79
CA LYS A 339 -9.10 13.81 7.01
C LYS A 339 -8.60 13.63 5.58
N ARG A 340 -8.87 14.58 4.70
CA ARG A 340 -8.45 14.52 3.30
C ARG A 340 -7.47 15.63 2.93
N LEU A 341 -6.56 15.28 2.04
CA LEU A 341 -5.76 16.23 1.27
C LEU A 341 -6.52 16.61 -0.01
N ILE A 342 -6.64 17.91 -0.27
CA ILE A 342 -7.20 18.50 -1.47
C ILE A 342 -6.10 19.31 -2.15
N LEU A 343 -5.72 18.90 -3.36
CA LEU A 343 -4.78 19.65 -4.19
C LEU A 343 -5.55 20.77 -4.91
N TYR A 344 -5.25 22.01 -4.57
CA TYR A 344 -5.91 23.17 -5.13
C TYR A 344 -5.16 23.73 -6.34
N ALA A 345 -5.92 24.05 -7.39
CA ALA A 345 -5.41 24.61 -8.64
C ALA A 345 -4.18 23.89 -9.25
N PRO A 346 -4.11 22.54 -9.27
CA PRO A 346 -2.97 21.85 -9.87
C PRO A 346 -2.88 22.15 -11.37
N ARG A 347 -1.68 22.47 -11.85
CA ARG A 347 -1.47 22.76 -13.27
C ARG A 347 -1.74 21.54 -14.16
N PRO A 348 -2.08 21.73 -15.45
CA PRO A 348 -2.35 20.61 -16.35
C PRO A 348 -1.22 19.59 -16.46
N LYS A 349 0.05 20.03 -16.39
CA LYS A 349 1.21 19.13 -16.35
C LYS A 349 1.21 18.24 -15.11
N VAL A 350 0.94 18.82 -13.94
CA VAL A 350 0.82 18.09 -12.68
C VAL A 350 -0.32 17.08 -12.76
N LEU A 351 -1.50 17.49 -13.25
CA LEU A 351 -2.64 16.58 -13.43
C LEU A 351 -2.31 15.39 -14.35
N ARG A 352 -1.63 15.65 -15.47
CA ARG A 352 -1.19 14.58 -16.41
C ARG A 352 -0.13 13.68 -15.81
N LEU A 353 0.78 14.23 -15.00
CA LEU A 353 1.77 13.46 -14.26
C LEU A 353 1.08 12.51 -13.28
N LEU A 354 0.13 13.01 -12.46
CA LEU A 354 -0.65 12.18 -11.54
C LEU A 354 -1.41 11.07 -12.29
N GLU A 355 -2.02 11.39 -13.43
CA GLU A 355 -2.71 10.40 -14.28
C GLU A 355 -1.75 9.31 -14.78
N THR A 356 -0.58 9.71 -15.28
CA THR A 356 0.45 8.81 -15.79
C THR A 356 1.02 7.93 -14.68
N CYS A 357 1.17 8.47 -13.47
CA CYS A 357 1.59 7.71 -12.30
C CYS A 357 0.44 6.92 -11.65
N ARG A 358 -0.78 6.94 -12.21
CA ARG A 358 -1.97 6.30 -11.61
C ARG A 358 -2.26 6.79 -10.18
N LEU A 359 -1.97 8.05 -9.91
CA LEU A 359 -2.16 8.70 -8.60
C LEU A 359 -3.38 9.61 -8.56
N THR A 360 -4.07 9.84 -9.68
CA THR A 360 -5.28 10.70 -9.72
C THR A 360 -6.33 10.28 -8.69
N ASP A 361 -6.51 8.97 -8.48
CA ASP A 361 -7.52 8.46 -7.56
C ASP A 361 -7.16 8.65 -6.08
N TYR A 362 -5.89 8.97 -5.79
CA TYR A 362 -5.35 9.14 -4.43
C TYR A 362 -5.49 10.57 -3.92
N PHE A 363 -5.69 11.54 -4.82
CA PHE A 363 -5.75 12.95 -4.48
C PHE A 363 -7.09 13.53 -4.90
N ASN A 364 -7.72 14.28 -4.00
CA ASN A 364 -8.82 15.16 -4.40
C ASN A 364 -8.23 16.41 -5.05
N THR A 365 -8.90 16.92 -6.08
CA THR A 365 -8.47 18.15 -6.76
C THR A 365 -9.62 19.12 -6.87
N ALA A 366 -9.36 20.41 -6.65
CA ALA A 366 -10.36 21.46 -6.80
C ALA A 366 -9.75 22.70 -7.47
N THR A 367 -10.59 23.53 -8.10
CA THR A 367 -10.17 24.82 -8.68
C THR A 367 -11.00 26.02 -8.20
N ARG A 368 -12.05 25.74 -7.43
CA ARG A 368 -12.99 26.71 -6.86
C ARG A 368 -13.29 26.37 -5.40
N LEU A 369 -13.65 27.37 -4.60
CA LEU A 369 -13.87 27.18 -3.16
C LEU A 369 -15.13 26.36 -2.85
N ASP A 370 -16.18 26.47 -3.65
CA ASP A 370 -17.41 25.69 -3.50
C ASP A 370 -17.16 24.18 -3.67
N GLU A 371 -16.24 23.79 -4.55
CA GLU A 371 -15.76 22.41 -4.71
C GLU A 371 -15.01 21.92 -3.47
N VAL A 372 -14.14 22.76 -2.89
CA VAL A 372 -13.40 22.44 -1.67
C VAL A 372 -14.36 22.18 -0.51
N GLU A 373 -15.34 23.06 -0.32
CA GLU A 373 -16.35 22.91 0.73
C GLU A 373 -17.27 21.72 0.49
N ALA A 374 -17.61 21.39 -0.75
CA ALA A 374 -18.38 20.19 -1.08
C ALA A 374 -17.59 18.92 -0.74
N ILE A 375 -16.30 18.86 -1.09
CA ILE A 375 -15.41 17.76 -0.72
C ILE A 375 -15.31 17.65 0.80
N ALA A 376 -15.15 18.76 1.51
CA ALA A 376 -15.05 18.76 2.97
C ALA A 376 -16.36 18.34 3.67
N ARG A 377 -17.53 18.77 3.17
CA ARG A 377 -18.86 18.45 3.75
C ARG A 377 -19.25 16.99 3.57
N ASN A 378 -19.07 16.43 2.37
CA ASN A 378 -19.37 15.02 2.09
C ASN A 378 -18.67 14.04 3.04
N LEU A 379 -17.58 14.47 3.67
CA LEU A 379 -16.79 13.65 4.60
C LEU A 379 -17.34 13.67 6.02
N THR A 380 -17.89 14.80 6.49
CA THR A 380 -18.37 14.93 7.88
C THR A 380 -19.67 14.16 8.11
N GLU A 381 -20.48 13.99 7.07
CA GLU A 381 -21.82 13.39 7.19
C GLU A 381 -21.81 11.85 7.17
N HIS A 382 -20.71 11.20 6.77
CA HIS A 382 -20.73 9.77 6.44
C HIS A 382 -19.48 8.96 6.84
N LEU A 383 -18.69 9.43 7.81
CA LEU A 383 -17.43 8.80 8.24
C LEU A 383 -17.56 7.33 8.69
N ASP A 384 -18.70 6.92 9.24
CA ASP A 384 -18.86 5.62 9.89
C ASP A 384 -19.77 4.63 9.12
N GLY A 385 -20.34 5.05 7.98
CA GLY A 385 -21.45 4.38 7.31
C GLY A 385 -22.56 3.95 8.27
N GLY A 386 -23.34 2.90 7.95
CA GLY A 386 -24.45 2.52 8.82
C GLY A 386 -25.34 1.39 8.31
N THR A 387 -26.31 1.02 9.13
CA THR A 387 -27.35 0.02 8.78
C THR A 387 -28.73 0.63 9.00
N ILE A 388 -29.55 0.63 7.95
CA ILE A 388 -30.94 1.08 7.98
C ILE A 388 -31.84 -0.14 7.78
N TYR A 389 -32.81 -0.33 8.67
CA TYR A 389 -33.76 -1.43 8.62
C TYR A 389 -35.18 -0.89 8.39
N GLU A 390 -35.81 -1.32 7.30
CA GLU A 390 -37.18 -0.93 6.94
C GLU A 390 -37.94 -2.14 6.37
N GLU A 391 -39.05 -2.52 7.01
CA GLU A 391 -40.05 -3.48 6.50
C GLU A 391 -39.50 -4.78 5.85
N GLY A 392 -38.51 -5.43 6.47
CA GLY A 392 -37.92 -6.67 5.96
C GLY A 392 -36.88 -6.49 4.85
N SER A 393 -36.49 -5.24 4.57
CA SER A 393 -35.31 -4.88 3.81
C SER A 393 -34.27 -4.24 4.73
N LEU A 394 -32.99 -4.59 4.53
CA LEU A 394 -31.87 -3.99 5.23
C LEU A 394 -30.92 -3.36 4.24
N LYS A 395 -30.61 -2.09 4.47
CA LYS A 395 -29.61 -1.33 3.72
C LYS A 395 -28.34 -1.21 4.56
N LEU A 396 -27.23 -1.77 4.08
CA LEU A 396 -25.90 -1.64 4.67
C LEU A 396 -25.09 -0.63 3.87
N GLU A 397 -24.81 0.52 4.47
CA GLU A 397 -23.98 1.57 3.88
C GLU A 397 -22.51 1.28 4.19
N LEU A 398 -21.73 1.06 3.12
CA LEU A 398 -20.30 0.77 3.26
C LEU A 398 -19.51 2.02 3.66
N PRO A 399 -18.42 1.85 4.41
CA PRO A 399 -17.54 2.95 4.74
C PRO A 399 -16.74 3.36 3.50
N MET A 400 -16.03 4.49 3.59
CA MET A 400 -15.15 4.94 2.51
C MET A 400 -14.04 3.92 2.17
N GLU A 401 -13.47 3.27 3.18
CA GLU A 401 -12.45 2.23 2.99
C GLU A 401 -12.91 0.95 3.67
N LEU A 402 -13.05 -0.14 2.90
CA LEU A 402 -13.33 -1.47 3.44
C LEU A 402 -12.06 -2.32 3.38
N THR A 403 -11.31 -2.30 4.47
CA THR A 403 -10.00 -2.94 4.60
C THR A 403 -9.93 -3.73 5.89
N SER A 404 -8.88 -4.52 6.07
CA SER A 404 -8.67 -5.27 7.31
C SER A 404 -8.66 -4.41 8.58
N ALA A 405 -8.30 -3.13 8.46
CA ALA A 405 -8.29 -2.19 9.57
C ALA A 405 -9.69 -1.67 9.94
N THR A 406 -10.60 -1.54 8.95
CA THR A 406 -11.96 -1.03 9.15
C THR A 406 -12.99 -2.14 9.30
N LEU A 407 -12.69 -3.36 8.83
CA LEU A 407 -13.59 -4.51 8.96
C LEU A 407 -14.04 -4.80 10.40
N PRO A 408 -13.20 -4.75 11.44
CA PRO A 408 -13.64 -5.06 12.81
C PRO A 408 -14.75 -4.15 13.33
N SER A 409 -14.83 -2.89 12.87
CA SER A 409 -15.96 -2.03 13.25
C SER A 409 -17.26 -2.49 12.58
N TYR A 410 -17.18 -3.06 11.37
CA TYR A 410 -18.30 -3.56 10.55
C TYR A 410 -18.70 -5.01 10.80
N GLU A 411 -17.88 -5.79 11.49
CA GLU A 411 -18.22 -7.17 11.86
C GLU A 411 -19.45 -7.22 12.78
N LYS A 412 -19.69 -6.17 13.58
CA LYS A 412 -20.87 -6.07 14.45
C LYS A 412 -22.16 -5.95 13.64
N GLU A 413 -22.16 -5.14 12.60
CA GLU A 413 -23.28 -4.96 11.66
C GLU A 413 -23.54 -6.26 10.90
N ALA A 414 -22.47 -6.95 10.48
CA ALA A 414 -22.61 -8.26 9.85
C ALA A 414 -23.14 -9.33 10.82
N GLU A 415 -22.70 -9.33 12.08
CA GLU A 415 -23.25 -10.22 13.11
C GLU A 415 -24.71 -9.90 13.40
N PHE A 416 -25.09 -8.62 13.44
CA PHE A 416 -26.47 -8.19 13.54
C PHE A 416 -27.29 -8.74 12.37
N ILE A 417 -26.85 -8.54 11.12
CA ILE A 417 -27.50 -9.08 9.92
C ILE A 417 -27.66 -10.61 10.06
N ARG A 418 -26.59 -11.32 10.44
CA ARG A 418 -26.62 -12.78 10.63
C ARG A 418 -27.62 -13.22 11.70
N ARG A 419 -27.71 -12.48 12.81
CA ARG A 419 -28.66 -12.76 13.88
C ARG A 419 -30.09 -12.57 13.41
N GLU A 420 -30.39 -11.44 12.76
CA GLU A 420 -31.73 -11.17 12.24
C GLU A 420 -32.15 -12.17 11.16
N LEU A 421 -31.22 -12.59 10.29
CA LEU A 421 -31.43 -13.66 9.31
C LEU A 421 -31.81 -15.00 9.98
N LYS A 422 -31.13 -15.37 11.08
CA LYS A 422 -31.35 -16.64 11.78
C LYS A 422 -32.57 -16.65 12.72
N GLU A 423 -32.86 -15.54 13.38
CA GLU A 423 -33.82 -15.52 14.50
C GLU A 423 -35.24 -15.12 14.08
N GLN A 424 -35.41 -14.27 13.06
CA GLN A 424 -36.72 -13.69 12.76
C GLN A 424 -37.30 -14.10 11.39
N GLY A 425 -36.48 -14.46 10.40
CA GLY A 425 -36.98 -14.82 9.05
C GLY A 425 -37.76 -13.71 8.34
N ILE A 426 -37.62 -12.45 8.80
CA ILE A 426 -38.34 -11.27 8.28
C ILE A 426 -37.58 -10.64 7.11
N LEU A 427 -36.26 -10.82 7.07
CA LEU A 427 -35.38 -10.28 6.04
C LEU A 427 -35.62 -10.99 4.70
N LYS A 428 -36.00 -10.22 3.68
CA LYS A 428 -36.18 -10.68 2.29
C LYS A 428 -35.07 -10.19 1.39
N THR A 429 -34.56 -8.99 1.65
CA THR A 429 -33.55 -8.32 0.85
C THR A 429 -32.50 -7.63 1.71
N VAL A 430 -31.24 -7.74 1.29
CA VAL A 430 -30.11 -6.97 1.81
C VAL A 430 -29.54 -6.15 0.66
N GLU A 431 -29.61 -4.82 0.75
CA GLU A 431 -28.94 -3.92 -0.19
C GLU A 431 -27.65 -3.40 0.45
N VAL A 432 -26.51 -3.62 -0.21
CA VAL A 432 -25.24 -3.03 0.20
C VAL A 432 -24.99 -1.78 -0.65
N ASP A 433 -25.13 -0.61 -0.04
CA ASP A 433 -24.87 0.66 -0.71
C ASP A 433 -23.38 1.00 -0.64
N ALA A 434 -22.74 0.96 -1.80
CA ALA A 434 -21.32 1.23 -1.95
C ALA A 434 -21.03 2.65 -2.44
N ALA A 435 -22.01 3.56 -2.47
CA ALA A 435 -21.88 4.92 -3.04
C ALA A 435 -20.62 5.68 -2.61
N GLN A 436 -20.16 5.44 -1.38
CA GLN A 436 -19.05 6.16 -0.77
C GLN A 436 -17.74 5.37 -0.77
N LEU A 437 -17.77 4.11 -1.18
CA LEU A 437 -16.61 3.25 -1.17
C LEU A 437 -15.57 3.80 -2.15
N ASP A 438 -14.45 4.24 -1.61
CA ASP A 438 -13.27 4.72 -2.36
C ASP A 438 -12.29 3.58 -2.60
N PHE A 439 -12.10 2.72 -1.59
CA PHE A 439 -11.13 1.64 -1.63
C PHE A 439 -11.62 0.38 -0.91
N ILE A 440 -11.32 -0.76 -1.51
CA ILE A 440 -11.59 -2.09 -0.94
C ILE A 440 -10.38 -2.98 -1.21
N ASP A 441 -9.90 -3.66 -0.18
CA ASP A 441 -8.81 -4.63 -0.31
C ASP A 441 -9.36 -6.07 -0.41
N SER A 442 -8.45 -7.05 -0.53
CA SER A 442 -8.78 -8.47 -0.53
C SER A 442 -9.60 -8.90 0.68
N SER A 443 -9.38 -8.32 1.86
CA SER A 443 -10.17 -8.65 3.06
C SER A 443 -11.59 -8.12 2.97
N GLY A 444 -11.78 -6.88 2.50
CA GLY A 444 -13.10 -6.29 2.27
C GLY A 444 -13.90 -7.06 1.22
N LEU A 445 -13.25 -7.52 0.14
CA LEU A 445 -13.89 -8.41 -0.82
C LEU A 445 -14.29 -9.75 -0.19
N GLY A 446 -13.39 -10.35 0.61
CA GLY A 446 -13.68 -11.58 1.36
C GLY A 446 -14.89 -11.44 2.28
N PHE A 447 -15.02 -10.31 2.97
CA PHE A 447 -16.17 -9.96 3.78
C PHE A 447 -17.47 -9.93 2.97
N LEU A 448 -17.50 -9.20 1.83
CA LEU A 448 -18.69 -9.11 0.98
C LEU A 448 -19.10 -10.47 0.41
N ILE A 449 -18.13 -11.31 0.04
CA ILE A 449 -18.39 -12.69 -0.43
C ILE A 449 -18.99 -13.53 0.69
N ALA A 450 -18.43 -13.45 1.91
CA ALA A 450 -18.93 -14.19 3.06
C ALA A 450 -20.36 -13.75 3.44
N LEU A 451 -20.63 -12.45 3.38
CA LEU A 451 -21.96 -11.89 3.61
C LEU A 451 -22.96 -12.42 2.56
N LYS A 452 -22.62 -12.31 1.27
CA LYS A 452 -23.48 -12.82 0.17
C LYS A 452 -23.75 -14.32 0.27
N LYS A 453 -22.74 -15.10 0.63
CA LYS A 453 -22.93 -16.55 0.85
C LYS A 453 -23.89 -16.81 2.00
N THR A 454 -23.77 -16.07 3.09
CA THR A 454 -24.65 -16.22 4.25
C THR A 454 -26.09 -15.82 3.94
N THR A 455 -26.31 -14.73 3.18
CA THR A 455 -27.67 -14.35 2.76
C THR A 455 -28.28 -15.40 1.83
N GLN A 456 -27.49 -15.95 0.90
CA GLN A 456 -27.93 -17.02 -0.02
C GLN A 456 -28.31 -18.31 0.71
N ASP A 457 -27.50 -18.74 1.68
CA ASP A 457 -27.76 -19.95 2.47
C ASP A 457 -29.08 -19.86 3.26
N GLU A 458 -29.49 -18.65 3.66
CA GLU A 458 -30.75 -18.35 4.37
C GLU A 458 -31.91 -17.94 3.43
N GLY A 459 -31.72 -18.01 2.11
CA GLY A 459 -32.77 -17.69 1.12
C GLY A 459 -33.07 -16.19 0.93
N VAL A 460 -32.16 -15.31 1.35
CA VAL A 460 -32.29 -13.85 1.28
C VAL A 460 -31.49 -13.29 0.10
N SER A 461 -32.12 -12.42 -0.69
CA SER A 461 -31.46 -11.79 -1.84
C SER A 461 -30.51 -10.68 -1.37
N MET A 462 -29.28 -10.65 -1.90
CA MET A 462 -28.32 -9.58 -1.64
C MET A 462 -27.86 -8.93 -2.94
N SER A 463 -27.95 -7.59 -2.99
CA SER A 463 -27.45 -6.76 -4.09
C SER A 463 -26.42 -5.74 -3.59
N ILE A 464 -25.55 -5.27 -4.50
CA ILE A 464 -24.65 -4.13 -4.25
C ILE A 464 -25.10 -2.98 -5.15
N ALA A 465 -25.45 -1.85 -4.56
CA ALA A 465 -25.89 -0.63 -5.23
C ALA A 465 -24.78 0.43 -5.27
N ASN A 466 -24.90 1.36 -6.22
CA ASN A 466 -24.09 2.59 -6.34
C ASN A 466 -22.56 2.42 -6.35
N LEU A 467 -22.03 1.25 -6.74
CA LEU A 467 -20.59 0.98 -6.73
C LEU A 467 -19.81 1.98 -7.62
N PRO A 468 -18.94 2.83 -7.05
CA PRO A 468 -18.17 3.81 -7.81
C PRO A 468 -17.18 3.12 -8.74
N THR A 469 -16.74 3.84 -9.77
CA THR A 469 -15.80 3.31 -10.77
C THR A 469 -14.49 2.82 -10.13
N LYS A 470 -14.05 3.47 -9.05
CA LYS A 470 -12.78 3.18 -8.35
C LYS A 470 -12.73 1.77 -7.76
N PRO A 471 -13.59 1.36 -6.79
CA PRO A 471 -13.59 -0.02 -6.29
C PRO A 471 -13.98 -1.07 -7.34
N ARG A 472 -14.77 -0.70 -8.35
CA ARG A 472 -15.24 -1.64 -9.39
C ARG A 472 -14.09 -2.39 -10.08
N ARG A 473 -12.97 -1.71 -10.34
CA ARG A 473 -11.78 -2.33 -10.93
C ARG A 473 -11.18 -3.40 -10.02
N THR A 474 -11.22 -3.22 -8.70
CA THR A 474 -10.77 -4.24 -7.74
C THR A 474 -11.67 -5.47 -7.78
N PHE A 475 -12.99 -5.30 -7.94
CA PHE A 475 -13.94 -6.41 -8.12
C PHE A 475 -13.65 -7.21 -9.39
N GLU A 476 -13.40 -6.52 -10.51
CA GLU A 476 -13.08 -7.14 -11.81
C GLU A 476 -11.76 -7.93 -11.77
N ILE A 477 -10.71 -7.36 -11.16
CA ILE A 477 -9.40 -8.00 -11.04
C ILE A 477 -9.48 -9.26 -10.16
N ALA A 478 -10.20 -9.17 -9.04
CA ALA A 478 -10.45 -10.32 -8.18
C ALA A 478 -11.44 -11.33 -8.80
N ARG A 479 -12.09 -10.98 -9.93
CA ARG A 479 -13.11 -11.78 -10.62
C ARG A 479 -14.32 -12.11 -9.73
N VAL A 480 -14.63 -11.21 -8.81
CA VAL A 480 -15.76 -11.32 -7.88
C VAL A 480 -16.95 -10.50 -8.34
N ASP A 481 -16.78 -9.68 -9.38
CA ASP A 481 -17.85 -8.96 -10.08
C ASP A 481 -19.01 -9.89 -10.44
N LYS A 482 -18.70 -11.08 -10.98
CA LYS A 482 -19.72 -12.06 -11.36
C LYS A 482 -20.46 -12.65 -10.18
N VAL A 483 -19.79 -12.76 -9.04
CA VAL A 483 -20.34 -13.35 -7.82
C VAL A 483 -21.12 -12.30 -7.04
N LEU A 484 -20.62 -11.07 -6.93
CA LEU A 484 -21.15 -10.02 -6.06
C LEU A 484 -22.16 -9.10 -6.78
N LEU A 485 -21.94 -8.78 -8.06
CA LEU A 485 -22.72 -7.77 -8.79
C LEU A 485 -23.85 -8.34 -9.65
N HIS A 486 -23.93 -9.66 -9.83
CA HIS A 486 -25.09 -10.32 -10.42
C HIS A 486 -26.02 -10.81 -9.30
N ALA A 487 -27.28 -10.37 -9.36
CA ALA A 487 -28.35 -10.78 -8.45
C ALA A 487 -28.81 -12.22 -8.74
#